data_AF-A0A2D6UT40-F1
#
_entry.id   AF-A0A2D6UT40-F1
#
_cell.length_a   1.000
_cell.length_b   1.000
_cell.length_c   1.000
_cell.angle_alpha   90.00
_cell.angle_beta   90.00
_cell.angle_gamma   90.00
#
_symmetry.space_group_name_H-M   'P 1'
#
loop_
_entity.id
_entity.type
_entity.pdbx_description
1 polymer ?
#
loop_
_entity_poly.entity_id
_entity_poly.type
_entity_poly.pdbx_seq_one_letter_code
_entity_poly.pdbx_strand_id
1 'polypeptide(L)'
;MTPPVAPPLPPPQQQMEPPPVAYQAPGSVMQYGTPRKPVMVILYSILTLGIYSLYWNYQIAEENKNVAGVGPGGLVHLLLMFIPFANIYRVIMITAETGEMQALNGMPKTVSGLTFFWIFLPLLGGFVRLFKLQNAVNSVWYLKGAPKTF
;
A
#
# COMPACT_ATOMS: atom_id res chain seq x y z
N MET A 1 -60.91 17.26 -1.94
CA MET A 1 -59.98 16.12 -1.73
C MET A 1 -58.86 16.28 -2.76
N THR A 2 -57.71 16.81 -2.36
CA THR A 2 -56.56 16.94 -3.27
C THR A 2 -55.84 15.59 -3.36
N PRO A 3 -55.42 15.16 -4.57
CA PRO A 3 -54.72 13.90 -4.73
C PRO A 3 -53.36 13.93 -4.01
N PRO A 4 -52.86 12.77 -3.51
CA PRO A 4 -51.57 12.68 -2.85
C PRO A 4 -50.44 13.01 -3.83
N VAL A 5 -49.55 13.93 -3.43
CA VAL A 5 -48.34 14.29 -4.17
C VAL A 5 -47.39 13.08 -4.13
N ALA A 6 -47.03 12.58 -5.31
CA ALA A 6 -46.06 11.50 -5.43
C ALA A 6 -44.69 11.94 -4.86
N PRO A 7 -43.96 11.06 -4.15
CA PRO A 7 -42.64 11.40 -3.65
C PRO A 7 -41.68 11.73 -4.81
N PRO A 8 -40.72 12.66 -4.60
CA PRO A 8 -39.77 13.04 -5.63
C PRO A 8 -38.93 11.83 -6.05
N LEU A 9 -38.76 11.67 -7.37
CA LEU A 9 -37.92 10.62 -7.94
C LEU A 9 -36.51 10.69 -7.34
N PRO A 10 -35.88 9.55 -7.02
CA PRO A 10 -34.48 9.53 -6.62
C PRO A 10 -33.63 10.14 -7.74
N PRO A 11 -32.57 10.90 -7.40
CA PRO A 11 -31.69 11.49 -8.40
C PRO A 11 -31.13 10.39 -9.33
N PRO A 12 -30.93 10.69 -10.63
CA PRO A 12 -30.33 9.74 -11.55
C PRO A 12 -29.03 9.22 -10.94
N GLN A 13 -28.96 7.92 -10.72
CA GLN A 13 -27.69 7.28 -10.38
C GLN A 13 -26.75 7.64 -11.53
N GLN A 14 -25.71 8.44 -11.24
CA GLN A 14 -24.66 8.73 -12.20
C GLN A 14 -24.08 7.38 -12.60
N GLN A 15 -24.55 6.83 -13.72
CA GLN A 15 -23.89 5.72 -14.38
C GLN A 15 -22.49 6.23 -14.67
N MET A 16 -21.51 5.72 -13.92
CA MET A 16 -20.11 5.93 -14.25
C MET A 16 -19.97 5.35 -15.66
N GLU A 17 -19.91 6.24 -16.65
CA GLU A 17 -19.57 5.83 -18.00
C GLU A 17 -18.25 5.04 -17.89
N PRO A 18 -18.19 3.81 -18.42
CA PRO A 18 -16.94 3.08 -18.43
C PRO A 18 -15.89 3.97 -19.11
N PRO A 19 -14.67 4.07 -18.56
CA PRO A 19 -13.65 4.94 -19.12
C PRO A 19 -13.49 4.60 -20.61
N PRO A 20 -13.25 5.60 -21.48
CA PRO A 20 -13.15 5.38 -22.91
C PRO A 20 -12.10 4.31 -23.17
N VAL A 21 -12.55 3.19 -23.74
CA VAL A 21 -11.68 2.07 -24.09
C VAL A 21 -10.73 2.62 -25.15
N ALA A 22 -9.46 2.83 -24.79
CA ALA A 22 -8.46 3.28 -25.73
C ALA A 22 -8.46 2.30 -26.91
N TYR A 23 -8.70 2.81 -28.13
CA TYR A 23 -8.77 1.99 -29.32
C TYR A 23 -7.41 1.33 -29.55
N GLN A 24 -7.31 0.05 -29.25
CA GLN A 24 -6.09 -0.72 -29.42
C GLN A 24 -5.96 -1.20 -30.85
N ALA A 25 -4.80 -0.94 -31.45
CA ALA A 25 -4.51 -1.37 -32.82
C ALA A 25 -4.63 -2.90 -32.94
N PRO A 26 -5.20 -3.43 -34.03
CA PRO A 26 -5.31 -4.88 -34.23
C PRO A 26 -3.92 -5.53 -34.16
N GLY A 27 -3.66 -6.33 -33.12
CA GLY A 27 -2.38 -7.02 -32.91
C GLY A 27 -1.62 -6.61 -31.63
N SER A 28 -2.06 -5.59 -30.89
CA SER A 28 -1.54 -5.35 -29.54
C SER A 28 -2.04 -6.41 -28.57
N VAL A 29 -1.14 -7.26 -28.07
CA VAL A 29 -1.45 -8.18 -26.97
C VAL A 29 -1.81 -7.33 -25.75
N MET A 30 -3.04 -7.45 -25.25
CA MET A 30 -3.45 -6.81 -23.99
C MET A 30 -2.55 -7.31 -22.86
N GLN A 31 -1.64 -6.46 -22.38
CA GLN A 31 -0.75 -6.81 -21.28
C GLN A 31 -1.51 -6.55 -19.96
N TYR A 32 -1.81 -7.61 -19.22
CA TYR A 32 -2.48 -7.54 -17.92
C TYR A 32 -1.62 -8.18 -16.83
N GLY A 33 -1.68 -7.60 -15.63
CA GLY A 33 -1.08 -8.19 -14.44
C GLY A 33 -1.90 -9.36 -13.89
N THR A 34 -1.30 -10.13 -12.98
CA THR A 34 -2.00 -11.26 -12.34
C THR A 34 -2.67 -10.82 -11.03
N PRO A 35 -4.00 -10.96 -10.86
CA PRO A 35 -4.66 -10.67 -9.58
C PRO A 35 -4.15 -11.60 -8.47
N ARG A 36 -3.79 -11.03 -7.32
CA ARG A 36 -3.23 -11.77 -6.17
C ARG A 36 -4.02 -11.48 -4.91
N LYS A 37 -4.33 -12.51 -4.12
CA LYS A 37 -5.01 -12.35 -2.81
C LYS A 37 -4.00 -11.85 -1.77
N PRO A 38 -4.24 -10.73 -1.07
CA PRO A 38 -3.28 -10.17 -0.10
C PRO A 38 -2.86 -11.16 1.00
N VAL A 39 -3.81 -11.95 1.51
CA VAL A 39 -3.54 -12.97 2.55
C VAL A 39 -2.56 -14.03 2.04
N MET A 40 -2.66 -14.43 0.77
CA MET A 40 -1.76 -15.42 0.18
C MET A 40 -0.36 -14.85 -0.02
N VAL A 41 -0.25 -13.56 -0.37
CA VAL A 41 1.05 -12.88 -0.49
C VAL A 41 1.78 -12.89 0.85
N ILE A 42 1.09 -12.56 1.94
CA ILE A 42 1.66 -12.59 3.29
C ILE A 42 2.05 -14.02 3.69
N LEU A 43 1.14 -14.99 3.50
CA LEU A 43 1.38 -16.39 3.86
C LEU A 43 2.60 -16.96 3.14
N TYR A 44 2.69 -16.80 1.82
CA TYR A 44 3.84 -17.28 1.05
C TYR A 44 5.11 -16.53 1.39
N SER A 45 5.03 -15.23 1.70
CA SER A 45 6.20 -14.46 2.17
C SER A 45 6.75 -15.03 3.48
N ILE A 46 5.90 -15.42 4.43
CA ILE A 46 6.34 -16.04 5.68
C ILE A 46 6.88 -17.45 5.43
N LEU A 47 6.15 -18.28 4.70
CA LEU A 47 6.51 -19.68 4.43
C LEU A 47 7.85 -19.82 3.69
N THR A 48 8.15 -18.86 2.82
CA THR A 48 9.39 -18.84 2.03
C THR A 48 10.50 -17.95 2.64
N LEU A 49 10.36 -17.53 3.90
CA LEU A 49 11.32 -16.67 4.60
C LEU A 49 11.67 -15.38 3.82
N GLY A 50 10.67 -14.80 3.16
CA GLY A 50 10.80 -13.55 2.41
C GLY A 50 11.17 -13.71 0.93
N ILE A 51 11.52 -14.92 0.46
CA ILE A 51 11.88 -15.14 -0.95
C ILE A 51 10.70 -14.82 -1.88
N TYR A 52 9.48 -15.23 -1.50
CA TYR A 52 8.27 -14.89 -2.25
C TYR A 52 8.03 -13.37 -2.30
N SER A 53 8.38 -12.63 -1.25
CA SER A 53 8.25 -11.17 -1.24
C SER A 53 9.13 -10.53 -2.31
N LEU A 54 10.36 -11.03 -2.52
CA LEU A 54 11.24 -10.56 -3.60
C LEU A 54 10.65 -10.83 -4.98
N TYR A 55 10.15 -12.05 -5.21
CA TYR A 55 9.46 -12.40 -6.46
C TYR A 55 8.23 -11.52 -6.71
N TRP A 56 7.44 -11.27 -5.67
CA TRP A 56 6.25 -10.44 -5.75
C TRP A 56 6.59 -8.97 -6.07
N ASN A 57 7.62 -8.40 -5.45
CA ASN A 57 8.11 -7.05 -5.76
C ASN A 57 8.60 -6.95 -7.20
N TYR A 58 9.35 -7.95 -7.68
CA TYR A 58 9.76 -8.04 -9.09
C TYR A 58 8.53 -8.00 -10.01
N GLN A 59 7.52 -8.82 -9.74
CA GLN A 59 6.34 -8.91 -10.59
C GLN A 59 5.53 -7.61 -10.62
N ILE A 60 5.30 -6.96 -9.47
CA ILE A 60 4.58 -5.68 -9.46
C ILE A 60 5.36 -4.61 -10.23
N ALA A 61 6.68 -4.51 -10.02
CA ALA A 61 7.48 -3.51 -10.72
C ALA A 61 7.51 -3.76 -12.25
N GLU A 62 7.51 -5.01 -12.67
CA GLU A 62 7.42 -5.39 -14.08
C GLU A 62 6.03 -5.09 -14.67
N GLU A 63 4.96 -5.43 -13.95
CA GLU A 63 3.57 -5.11 -14.34
C GLU A 63 3.35 -3.60 -14.44
N ASN A 64 3.83 -2.81 -13.47
CA ASN A 64 3.75 -1.36 -13.48
C ASN A 64 4.41 -0.75 -14.72
N LYS A 65 5.60 -1.24 -15.10
CA LYS A 65 6.30 -0.79 -16.30
C LYS A 65 5.58 -1.21 -17.58
N ASN A 66 5.14 -2.45 -17.64
CA ASN A 66 4.58 -3.05 -18.85
C ASN A 66 3.17 -2.53 -19.16
N VAL A 67 2.33 -2.38 -18.14
CA VAL A 67 0.93 -1.96 -18.29
C VAL A 67 0.79 -0.45 -18.33
N ALA A 68 1.55 0.28 -17.49
CA ALA A 68 1.37 1.72 -17.30
C ALA A 68 2.60 2.56 -17.68
N GLY A 69 3.73 1.93 -18.06
CA GLY A 69 4.95 2.66 -18.38
C GLY A 69 5.60 3.35 -17.17
N VAL A 70 5.21 2.98 -15.94
CA VAL A 70 5.69 3.62 -14.70
C VAL A 70 6.75 2.77 -14.01
N GLY A 71 7.81 3.43 -13.55
CA GLY A 71 8.91 2.78 -12.85
C GLY A 71 9.92 2.06 -13.76
N PRO A 72 10.99 1.50 -13.17
CA PRO A 72 12.13 0.98 -13.93
C PRO A 72 11.96 -0.47 -14.41
N GLY A 73 10.93 -1.18 -13.94
CA GLY A 73 10.68 -2.60 -14.24
C GLY A 73 11.20 -3.54 -13.16
N GLY A 74 10.88 -4.83 -13.29
CA GLY A 74 11.12 -5.85 -12.27
C GLY A 74 12.59 -6.07 -11.96
N LEU A 75 13.42 -6.25 -13.00
CA LEU A 75 14.83 -6.58 -12.82
C LEU A 75 15.60 -5.44 -12.15
N VAL A 76 15.43 -4.21 -12.64
CA VAL A 76 16.10 -3.02 -12.06
C VAL A 76 15.61 -2.80 -10.63
N HIS A 77 14.31 -2.93 -10.38
CA HIS A 77 13.75 -2.83 -9.03
C HIS A 77 14.41 -3.85 -8.09
N LEU A 78 14.47 -5.12 -8.49
CA LEU A 78 15.01 -6.21 -7.68
C LEU A 78 16.49 -5.99 -7.34
N LEU A 79 17.32 -5.54 -8.30
CA LEU A 79 18.73 -5.25 -8.05
C LEU A 79 18.91 -4.10 -7.03
N LEU A 80 18.08 -3.06 -7.11
CA LEU A 80 18.13 -1.92 -6.19
C LEU A 80 17.67 -2.28 -4.77
N MET A 81 16.88 -3.34 -4.58
CA MET A 81 16.48 -3.80 -3.24
C MET A 81 17.66 -4.32 -2.39
N PHE A 82 18.77 -4.73 -3.01
CA PHE A 82 19.96 -5.19 -2.27
C PHE A 82 20.84 -4.04 -1.76
N ILE A 83 20.60 -2.81 -2.20
CA ILE A 83 21.32 -1.61 -1.75
C ILE A 83 20.47 -0.91 -0.69
N PRO A 84 20.91 -0.75 0.57
CA PRO A 84 20.03 -0.32 1.67
C PRO A 84 19.23 0.97 1.42
N PHE A 85 19.88 2.05 1.00
CA PHE A 85 19.20 3.32 0.73
C PHE A 85 18.32 3.26 -0.53
N ALA A 86 18.78 2.57 -1.57
CA ALA A 86 17.98 2.40 -2.78
C ALA A 86 16.76 1.52 -2.53
N ASN A 87 16.88 0.50 -1.66
CA ASN A 87 15.78 -0.36 -1.25
C ASN A 87 14.64 0.46 -0.63
N ILE A 88 14.95 1.30 0.36
CA ILE A 88 13.95 2.17 1.00
C ILE A 88 13.27 3.06 -0.04
N TYR A 89 14.06 3.70 -0.90
CA TYR A 89 13.54 4.51 -2.00
C TYR A 89 12.62 3.69 -2.93
N ARG A 90 13.00 2.46 -3.28
CA ARG A 90 12.24 1.58 -4.17
C ARG A 90 10.92 1.11 -3.56
N VAL A 91 10.87 0.81 -2.27
CA VAL A 91 9.62 0.41 -1.59
C VAL A 91 8.63 1.58 -1.55
N ILE A 92 9.11 2.80 -1.31
CA ILE A 92 8.29 4.02 -1.39
C ILE A 92 7.78 4.21 -2.83
N MET A 93 8.68 4.10 -3.82
CA MET A 93 8.36 4.36 -5.23
C MET A 93 7.44 3.33 -5.84
N ILE A 94 7.62 2.02 -5.61
CA ILE A 94 6.72 1.00 -6.19
C ILE A 94 5.28 1.17 -5.70
N THR A 95 5.10 1.64 -4.47
CA THR A 95 3.77 1.97 -3.92
C THR A 95 3.20 3.23 -4.58
N ALA A 96 4.03 4.25 -4.82
CA ALA A 96 3.63 5.45 -5.55
C ALA A 96 3.30 5.15 -7.03
N GLU A 97 4.14 4.38 -7.71
CA GLU A 97 4.00 3.91 -9.10
C GLU A 97 2.70 3.13 -9.28
N THR A 98 2.35 2.26 -8.33
CA THR A 98 1.05 1.55 -8.34
C THR A 98 -0.13 2.52 -8.22
N GLY A 99 0.00 3.58 -7.42
CA GLY A 99 -1.00 4.64 -7.33
C GLY A 99 -1.11 5.50 -8.60
N GLU A 100 0.02 5.76 -9.28
CA GLU A 100 0.02 6.40 -10.60
C GLU A 100 -0.64 5.51 -11.65
N MET A 101 -0.36 4.20 -11.63
CA MET A 101 -1.07 3.23 -12.47
C MET A 101 -2.59 3.29 -12.22
N GLN A 102 -3.04 3.45 -10.97
CA GLN A 102 -4.47 3.65 -10.71
C GLN A 102 -5.00 4.93 -11.38
N ALA A 103 -4.30 6.05 -11.20
CA ALA A 103 -4.70 7.33 -11.79
C ALA A 103 -4.74 7.28 -13.33
N LEU A 104 -3.74 6.67 -13.97
CA LEU A 104 -3.66 6.50 -15.42
C LEU A 104 -4.81 5.66 -16.00
N ASN A 105 -5.39 4.78 -15.18
CA ASN A 105 -6.54 3.95 -15.55
C ASN A 105 -7.88 4.56 -15.10
N GLY A 106 -7.91 5.85 -14.75
CA GLY A 106 -9.14 6.55 -14.32
C GLY A 106 -9.65 6.11 -12.94
N MET A 107 -8.84 5.39 -12.15
CA MET A 107 -9.19 4.97 -10.80
C MET A 107 -8.70 5.98 -9.75
N PRO A 108 -9.38 6.11 -8.61
CA PRO A 108 -8.87 6.91 -7.50
C PRO A 108 -7.55 6.32 -6.98
N LYS A 109 -6.59 7.20 -6.69
CA LYS A 109 -5.30 6.82 -6.12
C LYS A 109 -5.45 6.36 -4.67
N THR A 110 -5.50 5.04 -4.46
CA THR A 110 -5.66 4.43 -3.12
C THR A 110 -4.35 4.31 -2.35
N VAL A 111 -3.22 4.26 -3.08
CA VAL A 111 -1.88 4.13 -2.51
C VAL A 111 -0.94 5.20 -3.04
N SER A 112 0.02 5.59 -2.22
CA SER A 112 1.05 6.57 -2.58
C SER A 112 2.36 6.25 -1.86
N GLY A 113 3.41 7.04 -2.08
CA GLY A 113 4.64 6.92 -1.30
C GLY A 113 4.41 7.06 0.21
N LEU A 114 3.38 7.78 0.64
CA LEU A 114 3.05 7.92 2.07
C LEU A 114 2.53 6.62 2.70
N THR A 115 2.00 5.69 1.90
CA THR A 115 1.56 4.38 2.37
C THR A 115 2.71 3.59 3.01
N PHE A 116 3.97 3.86 2.64
CA PHE A 116 5.14 3.26 3.28
C PHE A 116 5.22 3.52 4.80
N PHE A 117 4.80 4.70 5.27
CA PHE A 117 4.94 5.07 6.68
C PHE A 117 4.03 4.27 7.63
N TRP A 118 3.10 3.47 7.11
CA TRP A 118 2.29 2.57 7.93
C TRP A 118 3.14 1.51 8.66
N ILE A 119 4.37 1.25 8.21
CA ILE A 119 5.31 0.35 8.90
C ILE A 119 5.73 0.84 10.30
N PHE A 120 5.58 2.13 10.59
CA PHE A 120 5.95 2.71 11.89
C PHE A 120 4.86 2.57 12.97
N LEU A 121 3.62 2.22 12.61
CA LEU A 121 2.52 2.07 13.56
C LEU A 121 2.80 1.07 14.70
N PRO A 122 3.32 -0.15 14.43
CA PRO A 122 3.69 -1.09 15.49
C PRO A 122 4.80 -0.57 16.41
N LEU A 123 5.71 0.26 15.89
CA LEU A 123 6.80 0.83 16.69
C LEU A 123 6.26 1.79 17.76
N LEU A 124 5.23 2.57 17.43
CA LEU A 124 4.55 3.43 18.41
C LEU A 124 4.01 2.63 19.59
N GLY A 125 3.42 1.46 19.35
CA GLY A 125 2.97 0.55 20.40
C GLY A 125 4.11 0.07 21.31
N GLY A 126 5.27 -0.22 20.72
CA GLY A 126 6.51 -0.55 21.45
C GLY A 126 6.96 0.58 22.38
N PHE A 127 6.98 1.82 21.88
CA PHE A 127 7.31 3.01 22.69
C PHE A 127 6.33 3.20 23.84
N VAL A 128 5.02 3.16 23.58
CA VAL A 128 3.99 3.32 24.62
C VAL A 128 4.17 2.29 25.75
N ARG A 129 4.44 1.03 25.40
CA ARG A 129 4.71 -0.03 26.38
C ARG A 129 5.95 0.29 27.21
N LEU A 130 7.05 0.71 26.60
CA LEU A 130 8.29 1.04 27.32
C LEU A 130 8.10 2.19 28.29
N PHE A 131 7.45 3.28 27.87
CA PHE A 131 7.15 4.41 28.77
C PHE A 131 6.28 3.98 29.95
N LYS A 132 5.21 3.21 29.70
CA LYS A 132 4.34 2.70 30.78
C LYS A 132 5.10 1.78 31.74
N LEU A 133 5.90 0.85 31.21
CA LEU A 133 6.69 -0.08 32.01
C LEU A 133 7.73 0.67 32.85
N GLN A 134 8.45 1.62 32.25
CA GLN A 134 9.45 2.40 32.96
C GLN A 134 8.83 3.23 34.08
N ASN A 135 7.69 3.88 33.81
CA ASN A 135 6.97 4.65 34.84
C ASN A 135 6.50 3.76 36.00
N ALA A 136 6.00 2.55 35.71
CA ALA A 136 5.58 1.59 36.72
C ALA A 136 6.75 1.03 37.54
N VAL A 137 7.89 0.78 36.90
CA VAL A 137 9.12 0.34 37.59
C VAL A 137 9.66 1.46 38.48
N ASN A 138 9.71 2.69 37.97
CA ASN A 138 10.15 3.86 38.72
C ASN A 138 9.27 4.10 39.96
N SER A 139 7.94 3.91 39.86
CA SER A 139 7.07 4.06 41.03
C SER A 139 7.40 3.07 42.15
N VAL A 140 7.76 1.82 41.81
CA VAL A 140 8.23 0.82 42.78
C VAL A 140 9.55 1.25 43.43
N TRP A 141 10.49 1.78 42.67
CA TRP A 141 11.77 2.23 43.20
C TRP A 141 11.61 3.46 44.11
N TYR A 142 10.77 4.41 43.73
CA TYR A 142 10.46 5.57 44.57
C TYR A 142 9.79 5.16 45.88
N LEU A 143 8.90 4.15 45.87
CA LEU A 143 8.34 3.58 47.09
C LEU A 143 9.42 2.94 47.98
N LYS A 144 10.51 2.43 47.39
CA LYS A 144 11.65 1.85 48.12
C LYS A 144 12.72 2.88 48.53
N GLY A 145 12.46 4.17 48.34
CA GLY A 145 13.36 5.25 48.76
C GLY A 145 14.41 5.66 47.71
N ALA A 146 14.25 5.23 46.44
CA ALA A 146 15.14 5.70 45.38
C ALA A 146 14.97 7.23 45.16
N PRO A 147 16.06 7.97 44.92
CA PRO A 147 15.99 9.39 44.64
C PRO A 147 15.30 9.62 43.28
N LYS A 148 14.48 10.67 43.21
CA LYS A 148 13.89 11.13 41.95
C LYS A 148 14.94 11.92 41.18
N THR A 149 15.77 11.22 40.40
CA THR A 149 16.62 11.87 39.39
C THR A 149 15.80 12.12 38.12
N PHE A 150 16.10 13.24 37.47
CA PHE A 150 15.39 13.80 36.30
C PHE A 150 15.36 12.84 35.10
#